data_AF-A0A3D3ZVE0-F1
#
_entry.id   AF-A0A3D3ZVE0-F1
#
_cell.length_a   1.000
_cell.length_b   1.000
_cell.length_c   1.000
_cell.angle_alpha   90.00
_cell.angle_beta   90.00
_cell.angle_gamma   90.00
#
_symmetry.space_group_name_H-M   'P 1'
#
loop_
_entity.id
_entity.type
_entity.pdbx_description
1 polymer ?
#
loop_
_entity_poly.entity_id
_entity_poly.type
_entity_poly.pdbx_seq_one_letter_code
_entity_poly.pdbx_strand_id
1 'polypeptide(L)'
;MTQTNNFADSPSADIRNGYIVPFVLLTFGITWGVMTLFVVFPQYVPAFLGPMSVTHPLYILAVWCPGLVAMSLVVMSTGFSGLRRFFGRLFHVNATWPWWAFVLLGLPAVKIVGAMLNGAPMSEWLILQPFWGILGISLFMLFLGPVEEFGWRGFFLPLMQRIMTPALAGLIIGLLWAVWHIPAFFLDGTPHTAWSMMPFMRGRTRTVMRLS
;
A
#
# COMPACT_ATOMS: atom_id res chain seq x y z
N MET A 1 37.25 20.65 -19.23
CA MET A 1 37.55 20.00 -17.93
C MET A 1 36.84 20.81 -16.86
N THR A 2 35.61 20.44 -16.55
CA THR A 2 34.85 21.01 -15.42
C THR A 2 33.95 19.90 -14.91
N GLN A 3 34.52 19.02 -14.08
CA GLN A 3 33.72 18.13 -13.25
C GLN A 3 33.04 19.00 -12.20
N THR A 4 31.77 19.34 -12.44
CA THR A 4 30.89 19.79 -11.36
C THR A 4 30.53 18.55 -10.56
N ASN A 5 31.33 18.27 -9.53
CA ASN A 5 30.99 17.33 -8.48
C ASN A 5 29.70 17.81 -7.79
N ASN A 6 28.55 17.38 -8.29
CA ASN A 6 27.29 17.52 -7.59
C ASN A 6 27.27 16.51 -6.45
N PHE A 7 27.78 16.93 -5.30
CA PHE A 7 27.66 16.27 -3.99
C PHE A 7 26.19 16.23 -3.46
N ALA A 8 25.19 16.21 -4.34
CA ALA A 8 23.78 16.35 -3.98
C ALA A 8 22.98 15.03 -3.91
N ASP A 9 23.35 13.95 -4.61
CA ASP A 9 22.35 12.93 -4.96
C ASP A 9 22.61 11.48 -4.48
N SER A 10 23.34 11.28 -3.38
CA SER A 10 23.31 9.96 -2.72
C SER A 10 23.35 10.01 -1.20
N PRO A 11 22.19 9.95 -0.53
CA PRO A 11 22.13 9.41 0.82
C PRO A 11 20.99 8.39 0.96
N SER A 12 21.27 7.18 0.49
CA SER A 12 20.92 5.98 1.25
C SER A 12 21.64 5.90 2.62
N ALA A 13 22.49 6.89 2.92
CA ALA A 13 23.34 7.01 4.09
C ALA A 13 22.61 7.12 5.46
N ASP A 14 21.31 7.44 5.49
CA ASP A 14 20.63 7.78 6.74
C ASP A 14 19.85 6.61 7.40
N ILE A 15 19.44 5.56 6.67
CA ILE A 15 18.72 4.41 7.28
C ILE A 15 19.35 3.09 6.84
N ARG A 16 19.69 2.23 7.81
CA ARG A 16 20.33 0.94 7.58
C ARG A 16 19.33 -0.10 7.06
N ASN A 17 19.78 -1.01 6.19
CA ASN A 17 18.93 -2.11 5.70
C ASN A 17 18.46 -3.06 6.81
N GLY A 18 19.13 -3.05 7.98
CA GLY A 18 18.69 -3.80 9.17
C GLY A 18 17.29 -3.43 9.66
N TYR A 19 16.75 -2.26 9.28
CA TYR A 19 15.38 -1.85 9.63
C TYR A 19 14.29 -2.50 8.76
N ILE A 20 14.64 -3.26 7.71
CA ILE A 20 13.68 -4.02 6.90
C ILE A 20 12.92 -5.03 7.77
N VAL A 21 13.63 -5.78 8.61
CA VAL A 21 13.02 -6.83 9.46
C VAL A 21 12.11 -6.23 10.53
N PRO A 22 12.55 -5.25 11.35
CA PRO A 22 11.68 -4.53 12.27
C PRO A 22 10.44 -3.93 11.59
N PHE A 23 10.60 -3.34 10.40
CA PHE A 23 9.48 -2.79 9.64
C PHE A 23 8.43 -3.86 9.35
N VAL A 24 8.83 -5.02 8.80
CA VAL A 24 7.90 -6.11 8.49
C VAL A 24 7.26 -6.65 9.76
N LEU A 25 8.05 -6.95 10.80
CA LEU A 25 7.54 -7.53 12.04
C LEU A 25 6.54 -6.62 12.76
N LEU A 26 6.83 -5.31 12.86
CA LEU A 26 5.93 -4.36 13.50
C LEU A 26 4.67 -4.13 12.67
N THR A 27 4.81 -3.97 11.36
CA THR A 27 3.67 -3.78 10.44
C THR A 27 2.73 -4.97 10.49
N PHE A 28 3.26 -6.18 10.36
CA PHE A 28 2.46 -7.40 10.47
C PHE A 28 1.91 -7.60 11.87
N GLY A 29 2.72 -7.40 12.91
CA GLY A 29 2.31 -7.58 14.30
C GLY A 29 1.14 -6.67 14.69
N ILE A 30 1.15 -5.41 14.26
CA ILE A 30 0.05 -4.47 14.51
C ILE A 30 -1.21 -4.92 13.76
N THR A 31 -1.11 -5.10 12.43
CA THR A 31 -2.28 -5.42 11.61
C THR A 31 -2.86 -6.79 11.97
N TRP A 32 -2.03 -7.83 11.99
CA TRP A 32 -2.50 -9.18 12.32
C TRP A 32 -2.93 -9.28 13.78
N GLY A 33 -2.25 -8.59 14.71
CA GLY A 33 -2.67 -8.56 16.12
C GLY A 33 -4.04 -7.95 16.29
N VAL A 34 -4.27 -6.75 15.74
CA VAL A 34 -5.59 -6.08 15.77
C VAL A 34 -6.66 -6.98 15.15
N MET A 35 -6.40 -7.52 13.96
CA MET A 35 -7.41 -8.31 13.25
C MET A 35 -7.68 -9.66 13.94
N THR A 36 -6.66 -10.31 14.48
CA THR A 36 -6.80 -11.56 15.26
C THR A 36 -7.62 -11.32 16.52
N LEU A 37 -7.49 -10.18 17.19
CA LEU A 37 -8.33 -9.85 18.34
C LEU A 37 -9.82 -9.84 17.97
N PHE A 38 -10.20 -9.25 16.83
CA PHE A 38 -11.58 -9.27 16.35
C PHE A 38 -12.07 -10.67 15.95
N VAL A 39 -11.19 -11.50 15.35
CA VAL A 39 -11.54 -12.87 14.94
C VAL A 39 -11.68 -13.81 16.14
N VAL A 40 -10.78 -13.72 17.13
CA VAL A 40 -10.74 -14.63 18.28
C VAL A 40 -11.76 -14.25 19.35
N PHE A 41 -12.09 -12.96 19.47
CA PHE A 41 -13.02 -12.44 20.47
C PHE A 41 -14.20 -11.68 19.83
N PRO A 42 -14.97 -12.30 18.91
CA PRO A 42 -15.97 -11.62 18.10
C PRO A 42 -17.17 -11.11 18.90
N GLN A 43 -17.43 -11.64 20.09
CA GLN A 43 -18.48 -11.14 20.99
C GLN A 43 -17.99 -10.05 21.95
N TYR A 44 -16.71 -10.05 22.33
CA TYR A 44 -16.20 -9.14 23.37
C TYR A 44 -15.65 -7.85 22.79
N VAL A 45 -14.87 -7.95 21.71
CA VAL A 45 -14.21 -6.79 21.10
C VAL A 45 -15.26 -5.82 20.51
N PRO A 46 -16.25 -6.28 19.71
CA PRO A 46 -17.31 -5.39 19.24
C PRO A 46 -18.22 -4.84 20.34
N ALA A 47 -18.44 -5.59 21.41
CA ALA A 47 -19.26 -5.11 22.53
C ALA A 47 -18.60 -3.93 23.27
N PHE A 48 -17.27 -3.90 23.33
CA PHE A 48 -16.52 -2.87 24.05
C PHE A 48 -16.02 -1.73 23.16
N LEU A 49 -15.61 -2.04 21.93
CA LEU A 49 -14.99 -1.08 21.00
C LEU A 49 -15.89 -0.69 19.83
N GLY A 50 -17.02 -1.39 19.65
CA GLY A 50 -17.91 -1.23 18.51
C GLY A 50 -17.61 -2.21 17.38
N PRO A 51 -18.58 -2.43 16.47
CA PRO A 51 -18.41 -3.34 15.35
C PRO A 51 -17.32 -2.87 14.39
N MET A 52 -16.64 -3.85 13.76
CA MET A 52 -15.64 -3.57 12.76
C MET A 52 -16.26 -2.83 11.57
N SER A 53 -15.64 -1.72 11.17
CA SER A 53 -16.03 -0.92 10.01
C SER A 53 -14.83 -0.18 9.45
N VAL A 54 -14.94 0.29 8.21
CA VAL A 54 -13.87 1.06 7.55
C VAL A 54 -13.54 2.39 8.24
N THR A 55 -14.45 2.89 9.08
CA THR A 55 -14.27 4.09 9.91
C THR A 55 -13.80 3.78 11.32
N HIS A 56 -13.70 2.50 11.70
CA HIS A 56 -13.30 2.09 13.04
C HIS A 56 -11.83 2.48 13.29
N PRO A 57 -11.47 3.09 14.43
CA PRO A 57 -10.10 3.54 14.69
C PRO A 57 -9.05 2.44 14.58
N LEU A 58 -9.38 1.23 15.05
CA LEU A 58 -8.49 0.07 14.91
C LEU A 58 -8.33 -0.41 13.47
N TYR A 59 -9.35 -0.26 12.62
CA TYR A 59 -9.23 -0.54 11.19
C TYR A 59 -8.30 0.48 10.52
N ILE A 60 -8.51 1.77 10.79
CA ILE A 60 -7.65 2.85 10.29
C ILE A 60 -6.21 2.64 10.74
N LEU A 61 -5.98 2.32 12.03
CA LEU A 61 -4.66 2.00 12.56
C LEU A 61 -4.03 0.82 11.82
N ALA A 62 -4.79 -0.25 11.60
CA ALA A 62 -4.31 -1.43 10.90
C ALA A 62 -3.93 -1.15 9.45
N VAL A 63 -4.62 -0.23 8.76
CA VAL A 63 -4.28 0.20 7.39
C VAL A 63 -3.10 1.17 7.38
N TRP A 64 -3.06 2.13 8.30
CA TRP A 64 -2.02 3.15 8.38
C TRP A 64 -0.70 2.64 8.96
N CYS A 65 -0.69 1.45 9.57
CA CYS A 65 0.47 0.93 10.29
C CYS A 65 1.77 0.90 9.47
N PRO A 66 1.82 0.58 8.14
CA PRO A 66 3.08 0.58 7.41
C PRO A 66 3.69 1.98 7.36
N GLY A 67 2.86 3.01 7.15
CA GLY A 67 3.30 4.40 7.18
C GLY A 67 3.78 4.84 8.56
N LEU A 68 2.99 4.55 9.61
CA LEU A 68 3.32 4.89 10.99
C LEU A 68 4.62 4.22 11.47
N VAL A 69 4.81 2.94 11.17
CA VAL A 69 6.02 2.18 11.47
C VAL A 69 7.22 2.77 10.72
N ALA A 70 7.10 3.02 9.42
CA ALA A 70 8.17 3.64 8.64
C ALA A 70 8.60 5.00 9.20
N MET A 71 7.63 5.89 9.48
CA MET A 71 7.91 7.21 10.05
C MET A 71 8.59 7.09 11.43
N SER A 72 8.13 6.16 12.27
CA SER A 72 8.73 5.91 13.58
C SER A 72 10.17 5.43 13.45
N LEU A 73 10.45 4.46 12.58
CA LEU A 73 11.80 3.95 12.33
C LEU A 73 12.72 5.02 11.72
N VAL A 74 12.20 5.89 10.85
CA VAL A 74 12.95 7.04 10.30
C VAL A 74 13.35 7.99 11.43
N VAL A 75 12.39 8.41 12.26
CA VAL A 75 12.67 9.32 13.39
C VAL A 75 13.66 8.69 14.37
N MET A 76 13.50 7.41 14.70
CA MET A 76 14.39 6.69 15.61
C MET A 76 15.82 6.54 15.07
N SER A 77 16.00 6.47 13.74
CA SER A 77 17.31 6.28 13.11
C SER A 77 18.02 7.60 12.79
N THR A 78 17.26 8.64 12.43
CA THR A 78 17.78 9.86 11.78
C THR A 78 17.27 11.15 12.40
N GLY A 79 16.36 11.07 13.36
CA GLY A 79 15.68 12.22 13.94
C GLY A 79 14.68 12.89 13.00
N PHE A 80 14.17 14.04 13.44
CA PHE A 80 13.16 14.81 12.67
C PHE A 80 13.70 15.40 11.36
N SER A 81 15.02 15.63 11.26
CA SER A 81 15.65 16.07 10.01
C SER A 81 15.51 15.02 8.91
N GLY A 82 15.69 13.74 9.23
CA GLY A 82 15.46 12.64 8.29
C GLY A 82 13.99 12.44 7.92
N LEU A 83 13.06 12.68 8.85
CA LEU A 83 11.62 12.69 8.55
C LEU A 83 11.24 13.80 7.56
N ARG A 84 11.81 15.01 7.71
CA ARG A 84 11.61 16.10 6.74
C ARG A 84 12.12 15.72 5.36
N ARG A 85 13.30 15.09 5.27
CA ARG A 85 13.86 14.57 4.01
C ARG A 85 12.97 13.49 3.40
N PHE A 86 12.42 12.61 4.24
CA PHE A 86 11.49 11.55 3.82
C PHE A 86 10.26 12.14 3.11
N PHE A 87 9.62 13.15 3.71
CA PHE A 87 8.48 13.83 3.10
C PHE A 87 8.84 14.70 1.89
N GLY A 88 10.04 15.29 1.87
CA GLY A 88 10.51 16.09 0.73
C GLY A 88 10.49 15.34 -0.60
N ARG A 89 10.68 14.01 -0.58
CA ARG A 89 10.63 13.16 -1.78
C ARG A 89 9.25 13.03 -2.42
N LEU A 90 8.18 13.27 -1.67
CA LEU A 90 6.80 13.12 -2.16
C LEU A 90 6.44 14.15 -3.24
N PHE A 91 7.12 15.30 -3.25
CA PHE A 91 6.84 16.39 -4.19
C PHE A 91 7.58 16.26 -5.53
N HIS A 92 8.41 15.22 -5.70
CA HIS A 92 9.10 14.96 -6.95
C HIS A 92 8.27 14.07 -7.87
N VAL A 93 7.35 14.68 -8.63
CA VAL A 93 6.54 13.96 -9.63
C VAL A 93 7.18 14.11 -11.02
N ASN A 94 8.07 13.19 -11.37
CA ASN A 94 8.67 13.12 -12.72
C ASN A 94 7.98 12.05 -13.59
N ALA A 95 6.65 12.04 -13.63
CA ALA A 95 5.89 11.09 -14.44
C ALA A 95 5.79 11.56 -15.90
N THR A 96 6.32 10.77 -16.83
CA THR A 96 6.19 11.03 -18.27
C THR A 96 4.75 10.78 -18.74
N TRP A 97 4.33 11.43 -19.83
CA TRP A 97 2.97 11.27 -20.38
C TRP A 97 2.54 9.81 -20.65
N PRO A 98 3.41 8.88 -21.10
CA PRO A 98 3.04 7.46 -21.21
C PRO A 98 2.58 6.82 -19.90
N TRP A 99 3.13 7.23 -18.75
CA TRP A 99 2.69 6.75 -17.45
C TRP A 99 1.29 7.25 -17.09
N TRP A 100 0.99 8.51 -17.41
CA TRP A 100 -0.37 9.05 -17.27
C TRP A 100 -1.37 8.29 -18.14
N ALA A 101 -1.01 8.04 -19.41
CA ALA A 101 -1.86 7.25 -20.31
C ALA A 101 -2.06 5.82 -19.78
N PHE A 102 -1.02 5.17 -19.26
CA PHE A 102 -1.13 3.84 -18.66
C PHE A 102 -2.06 3.82 -17.43
N VAL A 103 -1.97 4.80 -16.53
CA VAL A 103 -2.85 4.88 -15.35
C VAL A 103 -4.30 5.15 -15.77
N LEU A 104 -4.51 6.12 -16.67
CA LEU A 104 -5.85 6.55 -17.08
C LEU A 104 -6.56 5.56 -18.00
N LEU A 105 -5.83 4.83 -18.86
CA LEU A 105 -6.41 3.90 -19.84
C LEU A 105 -6.20 2.44 -19.46
N GLY A 106 -5.02 2.11 -18.94
CA GLY A 106 -4.64 0.75 -18.58
C GLY A 106 -5.45 0.20 -17.40
N LEU A 107 -5.65 0.98 -16.34
CA LEU A 107 -6.43 0.51 -15.17
C LEU A 107 -7.91 0.23 -15.53
N PRO A 108 -8.64 1.12 -16.26
CA PRO A 108 -9.97 0.79 -16.75
C PRO A 108 -9.98 -0.40 -17.70
N ALA A 109 -9.01 -0.51 -18.61
CA ALA A 109 -8.92 -1.61 -19.55
C ALA A 109 -8.78 -2.96 -18.82
N VAL A 110 -7.93 -3.06 -17.80
CA VAL A 110 -7.77 -4.27 -16.99
C VAL A 110 -9.09 -4.67 -16.32
N LYS A 111 -9.84 -3.70 -15.80
CA LYS A 111 -11.15 -3.95 -15.18
C LYS A 111 -12.17 -4.46 -16.20
N ILE A 112 -12.26 -3.83 -17.37
CA ILE A 112 -13.17 -4.23 -18.45
C ILE A 112 -12.83 -5.65 -18.92
N VAL A 113 -11.56 -5.93 -19.20
CA VAL A 113 -11.11 -7.27 -19.60
C VAL A 113 -11.41 -8.30 -18.51
N GLY A 114 -11.18 -7.95 -17.24
CA GLY A 114 -11.53 -8.80 -16.10
C GLY A 114 -13.02 -9.11 -16.03
N ALA A 115 -13.88 -8.12 -16.24
CA ALA A 115 -15.33 -8.29 -16.27
C ALA A 115 -15.78 -9.20 -17.43
N MET A 116 -15.22 -8.99 -18.63
CA MET A 116 -15.47 -9.83 -19.81
C MET A 116 -15.10 -11.29 -19.56
N LEU A 117 -13.92 -11.55 -19.00
CA LEU A 117 -13.44 -12.90 -18.72
C LEU A 117 -14.26 -13.63 -17.65
N ASN A 118 -14.90 -12.90 -16.74
CA ASN A 118 -15.80 -13.46 -15.73
C ASN A 118 -17.26 -13.57 -16.21
N GLY A 119 -17.55 -13.22 -17.48
CA GLY A 119 -18.90 -13.28 -18.04
C GLY A 119 -19.87 -12.23 -17.48
N ALA A 120 -19.35 -11.14 -16.89
CA ALA A 120 -20.19 -10.07 -16.36
C ALA A 120 -20.93 -9.34 -17.49
N PRO A 121 -22.19 -8.94 -17.29
CA PRO A 121 -22.97 -8.21 -18.28
C PRO A 121 -22.32 -6.85 -18.60
N MET A 122 -22.51 -6.37 -19.82
CA MET A 122 -21.85 -5.14 -20.31
C MET A 122 -22.17 -3.90 -19.46
N SER A 123 -23.34 -3.88 -18.82
CA SER A 123 -23.77 -2.85 -17.87
C SER A 123 -22.86 -2.73 -16.63
N GLU A 124 -22.06 -3.75 -16.32
CA GLU A 124 -21.16 -3.77 -15.15
C GLU A 124 -19.69 -3.49 -15.51
N TRP A 125 -19.37 -3.40 -16.81
CA TRP A 125 -17.98 -3.18 -17.26
C TRP A 125 -17.47 -1.79 -16.85
N LEU A 126 -18.36 -0.80 -16.85
CA LEU A 126 -18.12 0.56 -16.38
C LEU A 126 -19.07 0.84 -15.22
N ILE A 127 -18.49 1.03 -14.02
CA ILE A 127 -19.29 1.48 -12.88
C ILE A 127 -19.52 2.98 -13.06
N LEU A 128 -20.69 3.35 -13.56
CA LEU A 128 -21.17 4.73 -13.59
C LEU A 128 -21.80 5.04 -12.23
N GLN A 129 -20.99 5.51 -11.29
CA GLN A 129 -21.51 6.05 -10.02
C GLN A 129 -21.93 7.52 -10.21
N PRO A 130 -22.94 8.02 -9.48
CA PRO A 130 -23.21 9.45 -9.41
C PRO A 130 -21.95 10.22 -9.02
N PHE A 131 -21.76 11.42 -9.58
CA PHE A 131 -20.56 12.24 -9.34
C PHE A 131 -20.22 12.37 -7.85
N TRP A 132 -21.22 12.63 -7.01
CA TRP A 132 -21.04 12.75 -5.56
C TRP A 132 -20.61 11.44 -4.88
N GLY A 133 -21.05 10.29 -5.39
CA GLY A 133 -20.59 8.99 -4.93
C GLY A 133 -19.13 8.72 -5.31
N ILE A 134 -18.75 9.04 -6.56
CA ILE A 134 -17.36 8.97 -7.00
C ILE A 134 -16.48 9.88 -6.15
N LEU A 135 -16.90 11.13 -5.94
CA LEU A 135 -16.17 12.10 -5.15
C LEU A 135 -15.98 11.62 -3.71
N GLY A 136 -17.04 11.14 -3.06
CA GLY A 136 -17.00 10.62 -1.70
C GLY A 136 -16.02 9.44 -1.55
N ILE A 137 -16.11 8.44 -2.43
CA ILE A 137 -15.20 7.29 -2.43
C ILE A 137 -13.76 7.73 -2.74
N SER A 138 -13.58 8.66 -3.68
CA SER A 138 -12.25 9.16 -4.06
C SER A 138 -11.58 9.90 -2.91
N LEU A 139 -12.31 10.77 -2.20
CA LEU A 139 -11.81 11.48 -1.02
C LEU A 139 -11.49 10.51 0.12
N PHE A 140 -12.35 9.51 0.34
CA PHE A 140 -12.09 8.47 1.33
C PHE A 140 -10.83 7.66 1.01
N MET A 141 -10.66 7.23 -0.24
CA MET A 141 -9.46 6.50 -0.68
C MET A 141 -8.21 7.37 -0.65
N LEU A 142 -8.33 8.66 -0.93
CA LEU A 142 -7.25 9.63 -0.79
C LEU A 142 -6.84 9.84 0.66
N PHE A 143 -7.74 9.61 1.62
CA PHE A 143 -7.39 9.66 3.04
C PHE A 143 -6.76 8.34 3.52
N LEU A 144 -7.32 7.21 3.12
CA LEU A 144 -6.92 5.90 3.62
C LEU A 144 -5.62 5.40 2.97
N GLY A 145 -5.51 5.53 1.64
CA GLY A 145 -4.49 4.89 0.82
C GLY A 145 -3.08 5.49 0.88
N PRO A 146 -2.87 6.82 0.93
CA PRO A 146 -1.51 7.37 0.85
C PRO A 146 -0.62 6.99 2.03
N VAL A 147 -1.20 6.73 3.20
CA VAL A 147 -0.42 6.46 4.42
C VAL A 147 0.31 5.13 4.33
N GLU A 148 -0.33 4.06 3.84
CA GLU A 148 0.35 2.77 3.66
C GLU A 148 1.48 2.84 2.64
N GLU A 149 1.33 3.67 1.60
CA GLU A 149 2.32 3.85 0.54
C GLU A 149 3.61 4.51 1.08
N PHE A 150 3.54 5.31 2.15
CA PHE A 150 4.75 5.78 2.84
C PHE A 150 5.59 4.62 3.38
N GLY A 151 4.95 3.58 3.90
CA GLY A 151 5.64 2.37 4.34
C GLY A 151 6.19 1.57 3.17
N TRP A 152 5.33 1.17 2.24
CA TRP A 152 5.70 0.24 1.17
C TRP A 152 6.62 0.87 0.12
N ARG A 153 6.29 2.06 -0.39
CA ARG A 153 7.05 2.77 -1.44
C ARG A 153 8.06 3.75 -0.89
N GLY A 154 7.73 4.42 0.21
CA GLY A 154 8.59 5.44 0.80
C GLY A 154 9.76 4.87 1.61
N PHE A 155 9.58 3.71 2.25
CA PHE A 155 10.55 3.11 3.17
C PHE A 155 11.05 1.74 2.73
N PHE A 156 10.16 0.76 2.53
CA PHE A 156 10.56 -0.62 2.27
C PHE A 156 11.18 -0.81 0.88
N LEU A 157 10.54 -0.30 -0.18
CA LEU A 157 11.03 -0.45 -1.55
C LEU A 157 12.46 0.12 -1.76
N PRO A 158 12.78 1.35 -1.32
CA PRO A 158 14.13 1.89 -1.49
C PRO A 158 15.19 1.13 -0.70
N LEU A 159 14.85 0.52 0.44
CA LEU A 159 15.78 -0.32 1.21
C LEU A 159 16.04 -1.65 0.51
N MET A 160 15.00 -2.28 -0.05
CA MET A 160 15.13 -3.52 -0.81
C MET A 160 15.93 -3.31 -2.10
N GLN A 161 15.67 -2.24 -2.85
CA GLN A 161 16.40 -1.94 -4.09
C GLN A 161 17.91 -1.71 -3.90
N ARG A 162 18.41 -1.56 -2.67
CA ARG A 162 19.85 -1.50 -2.38
C ARG A 162 20.53 -2.87 -2.39
N ILE A 163 19.76 -3.95 -2.23
CA ILE A 163 20.27 -5.32 -2.05
C ILE A 163 19.75 -6.30 -3.10
N MET A 164 18.85 -5.87 -3.98
CA MET A 164 18.32 -6.70 -5.06
C MET A 164 17.81 -5.86 -6.23
N THR A 165 17.52 -6.52 -7.35
CA THR A 165 16.99 -5.87 -8.55
C THR A 165 15.59 -5.27 -8.30
N PRO A 166 15.22 -4.20 -9.03
CA PRO A 166 13.87 -3.62 -8.93
C PRO A 166 12.77 -4.64 -9.17
N ALA A 167 13.02 -5.61 -10.05
CA ALA A 167 12.06 -6.67 -10.36
C ALA A 167 11.81 -7.58 -9.15
N LEU A 168 12.87 -8.06 -8.50
CA LEU A 168 12.74 -8.90 -7.32
C LEU A 168 12.17 -8.12 -6.12
N ALA A 169 12.60 -6.87 -5.93
CA ALA A 169 12.06 -6.00 -4.88
C ALA A 169 10.54 -5.78 -5.07
N GLY A 170 10.09 -5.54 -6.30
CA GLY A 170 8.68 -5.40 -6.64
C GLY A 170 7.88 -6.66 -6.36
N LEU A 171 8.41 -7.84 -6.72
CA LEU A 171 7.77 -9.12 -6.46
C LEU A 171 7.62 -9.39 -4.95
N ILE A 172 8.67 -9.16 -4.18
CA ILE A 172 8.64 -9.39 -2.72
C ILE A 172 7.65 -8.44 -2.04
N ILE A 173 7.61 -7.17 -2.45
CA ILE A 173 6.60 -6.23 -1.93
C ILE A 173 5.20 -6.70 -2.28
N GLY A 174 4.96 -7.13 -3.51
CA GLY A 174 3.65 -7.65 -3.92
C GLY A 174 3.21 -8.85 -3.07
N LEU A 175 4.13 -9.76 -2.77
CA LEU A 175 3.88 -10.91 -1.90
C LEU A 175 3.61 -10.50 -0.45
N LEU A 176 4.48 -9.68 0.16
CA LEU A 176 4.30 -9.21 1.53
C LEU A 176 3.01 -8.43 1.69
N TRP A 177 2.69 -7.54 0.74
CA TRP A 177 1.45 -6.78 0.72
C TRP A 177 0.24 -7.70 0.62
N ALA A 178 0.28 -8.75 -0.21
CA ALA A 178 -0.80 -9.73 -0.31
C ALA A 178 -1.01 -10.52 0.99
N VAL A 179 0.07 -10.95 1.64
CA VAL A 179 0.01 -11.65 2.93
C VAL A 179 -0.49 -10.72 4.03
N TRP A 180 -0.04 -9.46 4.04
CA TRP A 180 -0.48 -8.45 5.01
C TRP A 180 -2.01 -8.25 4.99
N HIS A 181 -2.66 -8.38 3.83
CA HIS A 181 -4.11 -8.28 3.67
C HIS A 181 -4.92 -9.51 4.11
N ILE A 182 -4.29 -10.68 4.32
CA ILE A 182 -4.99 -11.94 4.61
C ILE A 182 -6.06 -11.79 5.71
N PRO A 183 -5.77 -11.20 6.88
CA PRO A 183 -6.75 -11.13 7.96
C PRO A 183 -8.01 -10.33 7.60
N ALA A 184 -7.91 -9.36 6.69
CA ALA A 184 -9.06 -8.54 6.28
C ALA A 184 -10.13 -9.36 5.56
N PHE A 185 -9.76 -10.47 4.90
CA PHE A 185 -10.72 -11.35 4.22
C PHE A 185 -11.63 -12.13 5.19
N PHE A 186 -11.26 -12.24 6.46
CA PHE A 186 -12.00 -13.00 7.47
C PHE A 186 -12.87 -12.12 8.38
N LEU A 187 -12.92 -10.81 8.13
CA LEU A 187 -13.62 -9.85 8.98
C LEU A 187 -14.75 -9.15 8.25
N ASP A 188 -15.97 -9.45 8.69
CA ASP A 188 -17.18 -8.77 8.25
C ASP A 188 -17.09 -7.26 8.50
N GLY A 189 -17.58 -6.47 7.54
CA GLY A 189 -17.49 -5.01 7.58
C GLY A 189 -16.23 -4.41 6.93
N THR A 190 -15.31 -5.24 6.41
CA THR A 190 -14.20 -4.77 5.57
C THR A 190 -14.55 -4.87 4.07
N PRO A 191 -13.90 -4.08 3.19
CA PRO A 191 -14.12 -4.19 1.74
C PRO A 191 -13.70 -5.54 1.14
N HIS A 192 -12.84 -6.28 1.86
CA HIS A 192 -12.21 -7.51 1.36
C HIS A 192 -13.13 -8.72 1.42
N THR A 193 -14.14 -8.73 2.28
CA THR A 193 -15.15 -9.81 2.32
C THR A 193 -16.02 -9.85 1.08
N ALA A 194 -16.16 -8.71 0.39
CA ALA A 194 -16.83 -8.62 -0.91
C ALA A 194 -15.94 -9.02 -2.09
N TRP A 195 -14.64 -9.31 -1.87
CA TRP A 195 -13.68 -9.60 -2.93
C TRP A 195 -13.24 -11.07 -2.91
N SER A 196 -13.06 -11.66 -4.09
CA SER A 196 -12.45 -12.98 -4.17
C SER A 196 -10.96 -12.91 -3.81
N MET A 197 -10.58 -13.57 -2.71
CA MET A 197 -9.22 -13.59 -2.16
C MET A 197 -8.15 -14.02 -3.18
N MET A 198 -8.42 -15.08 -3.94
CA MET A 198 -7.45 -15.67 -4.87
C MET A 198 -7.11 -14.76 -6.08
N PRO A 199 -8.09 -14.17 -6.79
CA PRO A 199 -7.83 -13.15 -7.81
C PRO A 199 -7.05 -11.94 -7.29
N PHE A 200 -7.38 -11.46 -6.08
CA PHE A 200 -6.72 -10.31 -5.46
C PHE A 200 -5.24 -10.58 -5.18
N MET A 201 -4.92 -11.74 -4.60
CA MET A 201 -3.53 -12.17 -4.34
C MET A 201 -2.73 -12.36 -5.64
N ARG A 202 -3.34 -12.95 -6.67
CA ARG A 202 -2.68 -13.21 -7.96
C ARG A 202 -2.42 -11.93 -8.77
N GLY A 203 -3.32 -10.94 -8.69
CA GLY A 203 -3.14 -9.66 -9.38
C GLY A 203 -1.93 -8.86 -8.87
N ARG A 204 -1.60 -8.96 -7.59
CA ARG A 204 -0.53 -8.18 -6.94
C ARG A 204 0.89 -8.72 -7.15
N THR A 205 1.03 -9.99 -7.51
CA THR A 205 2.34 -10.64 -7.72
C THR A 205 2.83 -10.60 -9.17
N ARG A 206 1.94 -10.34 -10.15
CA ARG A 206 2.26 -10.43 -11.58
C ARG A 206 2.73 -9.14 -12.26
N THR A 207 2.70 -7.99 -11.60
CA THR A 207 3.00 -6.69 -12.23
C THR A 207 4.48 -6.47 -12.60
N VAL A 208 5.39 -7.44 -12.39
CA VAL A 208 6.84 -7.19 -12.42
C VAL A 208 7.63 -8.02 -13.44
N MET A 209 6.98 -8.77 -14.33
CA MET A 209 7.70 -9.67 -15.25
C MET A 209 7.92 -9.16 -16.69
N ARG A 210 7.71 -7.88 -17.00
CA ARG A 210 7.86 -7.41 -18.38
C ARG A 210 8.40 -5.98 -18.53
N LEU A 211 9.51 -5.65 -17.88
CA LEU A 211 10.34 -4.51 -18.28
C LEU A 211 11.81 -4.84 -17.97
N SER A 212 12.46 -5.57 -18.87
CA SER A 212 13.91 -5.71 -18.99
C SER A 212 14.27 -5.67 -20.47
#